data_AF-A0A3B8ZKV4-F1
#
_entry.id   AF-A0A3B8ZKV4-F1
#
_cell.length_a   1.000
_cell.length_b   1.000
_cell.length_c   1.000
_cell.angle_alpha   90.00
_cell.angle_beta   90.00
_cell.angle_gamma   90.00
#
_symmetry.space_group_name_H-M   'P 1'
#
loop_
_entity.id
_entity.type
_entity.pdbx_description
1 polymer ?
#
loop_
_entity_poly.entity_id
_entity_poly.type
_entity_poly.pdbx_seq_one_letter_code
_entity_poly.pdbx_strand_id
1 'polypeptide(L)'
;MPAPVPNVSAKSMVSTKSAVLNNVIQPNQYARETVESIIVAFILAFLFRAFVAEAFVIPTGSMAPTLMGAHKDLTCSECGSQYQVGASLEFESDTGARTGNYVIGSNSSICRSVNPIDFSDANQATFSGDRILVSKFDYVLSKPKRWDVLVFKFPEEARMNYIKRLIGLPGEQLMIREGDIYVRQDASQAWEIARKPPHKFKAMMQPVSDTDHLSPRLLKAGYPSLWQPWSADNQVATVRPAGESTASQQGVAWKVQQSEQGWSAMLTSTPSTNWLRYYHKEVTSDQWLNIEQGKSIDPVSPTSSQLVTDILAYNSYYATPLRRPE
;
A
#
# COMPACT_ATOMS: atom_id res chain seq x y z
N MET A 1 18.09 113.02 9.00
CA MET A 1 16.69 113.38 8.72
C MET A 1 15.80 112.19 9.02
N PRO A 2 14.98 112.24 10.09
CA PRO A 2 14.05 111.17 10.45
C PRO A 2 12.56 111.56 10.32
N ALA A 3 11.72 110.51 10.32
CA ALA A 3 10.26 110.41 10.54
C ALA A 3 9.33 110.52 9.30
N PRO A 4 8.12 109.87 9.27
CA PRO A 4 7.45 109.12 10.36
C PRO A 4 6.78 107.76 10.00
N VAL A 5 6.44 107.04 11.08
CA VAL A 5 5.50 105.90 11.35
C VAL A 5 4.02 106.32 11.04
N PRO A 6 2.89 105.56 11.25
CA PRO A 6 2.60 104.18 11.71
C PRO A 6 1.47 103.46 10.90
N ASN A 7 1.05 102.22 11.18
CA ASN A 7 -0.03 101.79 12.11
C ASN A 7 -0.24 100.27 11.86
N VAL A 8 -0.42 99.30 12.76
CA VAL A 8 -1.09 99.11 14.06
C VAL A 8 -2.00 97.87 13.94
N SER A 9 -1.89 96.98 14.94
CA SER A 9 -2.84 95.93 15.37
C SER A 9 -3.02 94.69 14.47
N ALA A 10 -3.25 93.48 14.96
CA ALA A 10 -3.63 93.02 16.29
C ALA A 10 -3.24 91.53 16.51
N LYS A 11 -3.10 91.16 17.80
CA LYS A 11 -3.31 89.86 18.48
C LYS A 11 -3.83 88.69 17.59
N SER A 12 -3.39 87.45 17.74
CA SER A 12 -3.57 86.60 18.93
C SER A 12 -3.02 85.19 18.71
N MET A 13 -2.47 84.61 19.80
CA MET A 13 -2.30 83.22 20.24
C MET A 13 -2.67 81.99 19.37
N VAL A 14 -2.05 80.87 19.78
CA VAL A 14 -2.47 79.44 19.71
C VAL A 14 -1.56 78.62 18.76
N SER A 15 -0.49 78.03 19.29
CA SER A 15 -0.40 76.69 19.90
C SER A 15 0.07 75.63 18.91
N THR A 16 1.27 75.10 19.18
CA THR A 16 1.68 73.70 19.10
C THR A 16 0.67 72.69 18.52
N LYS A 17 1.10 72.02 17.43
CA LYS A 17 0.82 70.64 16.97
C LYS A 17 1.04 70.63 15.46
N SER A 18 1.63 69.66 14.79
CA SER A 18 2.29 68.41 15.12
C SER A 18 2.77 67.90 13.77
N ALA A 19 4.00 67.40 13.70
CA ALA A 19 4.45 66.57 12.60
C ALA A 19 3.66 65.25 12.62
N VAL A 20 2.47 65.20 12.00
CA VAL A 20 1.76 63.96 11.67
C VAL A 20 0.85 64.24 10.47
N LEU A 21 1.39 64.12 9.26
CA LEU A 21 0.57 63.95 8.06
C LEU A 21 1.41 63.28 6.97
N ASN A 22 1.84 62.05 7.27
CA ASN A 22 2.26 61.06 6.29
C ASN A 22 2.21 59.68 6.97
N ASN A 23 1.00 59.12 7.03
CA ASN A 23 0.76 57.68 7.03
C ASN A 23 -0.73 57.46 6.81
N VAL A 24 -1.17 57.71 5.57
CA VAL A 24 -2.42 57.14 5.09
C VAL A 24 -2.05 55.85 4.36
N ILE A 25 -1.86 54.77 5.12
CA ILE A 25 -1.95 53.43 4.54
C ILE A 25 -3.42 53.26 4.17
N GLN A 26 -3.72 53.35 2.87
CA GLN A 26 -5.07 53.18 2.33
C GLN A 26 -5.43 51.68 2.43
N PRO A 27 -6.33 51.25 3.34
CA PRO A 27 -6.66 49.83 3.53
C PRO A 27 -7.23 49.16 2.27
N ASN A 28 -7.75 49.97 1.34
CA ASN A 28 -8.33 49.51 0.07
C ASN A 28 -7.28 48.96 -0.91
N GLN A 29 -6.05 49.47 -0.89
CA GLN A 29 -5.00 49.00 -1.79
C GLN A 29 -4.51 47.60 -1.38
N TYR A 30 -4.27 47.39 -0.09
CA TYR A 30 -3.89 46.08 0.44
C TYR A 30 -4.97 45.02 0.21
N ALA A 31 -6.24 45.39 0.42
CA ALA A 31 -7.37 44.50 0.13
C ALA A 31 -7.45 44.16 -1.36
N ARG A 32 -7.25 45.13 -2.25
CA ARG A 32 -7.25 44.91 -3.70
C ARG A 32 -6.10 44.00 -4.14
N GLU A 33 -4.88 44.23 -3.67
CA GLU A 33 -3.71 43.40 -4.00
C GLU A 33 -3.88 41.96 -3.48
N THR A 34 -4.49 41.81 -2.30
CA THR A 34 -4.85 40.49 -1.75
C THR A 34 -5.87 39.79 -2.64
N VAL A 35 -6.94 40.49 -3.04
CA VAL A 35 -7.98 39.94 -3.92
C VAL A 35 -7.43 39.58 -5.30
N GLU A 36 -6.59 40.44 -5.89
CA GLU A 36 -5.95 40.20 -7.19
C GLU A 36 -5.05 38.96 -7.14
N SER A 37 -4.23 38.84 -6.09
CA SER A 37 -3.36 37.66 -5.88
C SER A 37 -4.18 36.39 -5.72
N ILE A 38 -5.31 36.44 -5.00
CA ILE A 38 -6.23 35.32 -4.84
C ILE A 38 -6.85 34.94 -6.20
N ILE A 39 -7.32 35.90 -6.99
CA ILE A 39 -7.90 35.65 -8.31
C ILE A 39 -6.88 35.00 -9.23
N VAL A 40 -5.66 35.53 -9.30
CA VAL A 40 -4.57 34.96 -10.12
C VAL A 40 -4.26 33.53 -9.67
N ALA A 41 -4.18 33.28 -8.36
CA ALA A 41 -3.96 31.94 -7.83
C ALA A 41 -5.08 30.96 -8.22
N PHE A 42 -6.35 31.39 -8.17
CA PHE A 42 -7.47 30.57 -8.64
C PHE A 42 -7.40 30.30 -10.14
N ILE A 43 -7.19 31.33 -10.96
CA ILE A 43 -7.07 31.17 -12.43
C ILE A 43 -5.94 30.18 -12.76
N LEU A 44 -4.77 30.34 -12.13
CA LEU A 44 -3.65 29.45 -12.34
C LEU A 44 -3.95 28.02 -11.89
N ALA A 45 -4.63 27.85 -10.75
CA ALA A 45 -5.06 26.53 -10.27
C ALA A 45 -6.08 25.87 -11.22
N PHE A 46 -7.04 26.63 -11.78
CA PHE A 46 -7.99 26.12 -12.76
C PHE A 46 -7.33 25.77 -14.08
N LEU A 47 -6.40 26.58 -14.58
CA LEU A 47 -5.62 26.26 -15.78
C LEU A 47 -4.76 25.01 -15.56
N PHE A 48 -4.09 24.91 -14.40
CA PHE A 48 -3.32 23.74 -14.02
C PHE A 48 -4.21 22.47 -14.01
N ARG A 49 -5.39 22.55 -13.42
CA ARG A 49 -6.34 21.42 -13.36
C ARG A 49 -6.95 21.06 -14.73
N ALA A 50 -7.23 22.07 -15.56
CA ALA A 50 -7.80 21.85 -16.88
C ALA A 50 -6.81 21.16 -17.81
N PHE A 51 -5.56 21.62 -17.80
CA PHE A 51 -4.57 21.24 -18.80
C PHE A 51 -3.50 20.28 -18.28
N VAL A 52 -2.95 20.49 -17.08
CA VAL A 52 -1.73 19.79 -16.64
C VAL A 52 -2.04 18.46 -15.97
N ALA A 53 -2.85 18.48 -14.90
CA ALA A 53 -3.06 17.30 -14.07
C ALA A 53 -4.52 17.16 -13.60
N GLU A 54 -4.96 15.91 -13.48
CA GLU A 54 -6.26 15.58 -12.91
C GLU A 54 -6.10 14.76 -11.63
N ALA A 55 -6.81 15.16 -10.59
CA ALA A 55 -6.82 14.45 -9.32
C ALA A 55 -7.92 13.39 -9.34
N PHE A 56 -7.56 12.14 -9.01
CA PHE A 56 -8.50 11.02 -8.89
C PHE A 56 -8.43 10.38 -7.51
N VAL A 57 -9.56 9.84 -7.06
CA VAL A 57 -9.63 8.89 -5.96
C VAL A 57 -9.80 7.51 -6.59
N ILE A 58 -9.01 6.52 -6.17
CA ILE A 58 -9.09 5.15 -6.70
C ILE A 58 -10.29 4.44 -6.06
N PRO A 59 -11.35 4.09 -6.82
CA PRO A 59 -12.53 3.48 -6.22
C PRO A 59 -12.32 1.98 -5.93
N THR A 60 -11.58 1.29 -6.81
CA THR A 60 -11.43 -0.17 -6.78
C THR A 60 -10.00 -0.62 -6.52
N GLY A 61 -9.85 -1.74 -5.83
CA GLY A 61 -8.55 -2.34 -5.58
C GLY A 61 -7.94 -3.14 -6.73
N SER A 62 -8.39 -2.97 -7.98
CA SER A 62 -7.86 -3.76 -9.11
C SER A 62 -6.38 -3.52 -9.42
N MET A 63 -5.82 -2.44 -8.85
CA MET A 63 -4.41 -2.07 -8.93
C MET A 63 -3.70 -2.22 -7.59
N ALA A 64 -4.37 -2.78 -6.57
CA ALA A 64 -3.75 -3.08 -5.29
C ALA A 64 -2.66 -4.15 -5.49
N PRO A 65 -1.57 -4.11 -4.71
CA PRO A 65 -1.29 -3.13 -3.66
C PRO A 65 -0.58 -1.86 -4.16
N THR A 66 -0.33 -1.71 -5.47
CA THR A 66 0.35 -0.51 -6.00
C THR A 66 -0.50 0.75 -5.84
N LEU A 67 -1.82 0.62 -6.05
CA LEU A 67 -2.79 1.68 -5.84
C LEU A 67 -3.98 1.07 -5.10
N MET A 68 -4.19 1.51 -3.86
CA MET A 68 -5.26 1.01 -3.02
C MET A 68 -6.58 1.65 -3.42
N GLY A 69 -7.58 0.80 -3.67
CA GLY A 69 -8.97 1.25 -3.72
C GLY A 69 -9.52 1.51 -2.34
N ALA A 70 -10.84 1.57 -2.18
CA ALA A 70 -11.41 1.60 -0.84
C ALA A 70 -10.94 0.36 -0.05
N HIS A 71 -10.42 0.59 1.16
CA HIS A 71 -9.74 -0.42 1.98
C HIS A 71 -9.89 -0.10 3.47
N LYS A 72 -9.50 -1.06 4.32
CA LYS A 72 -9.38 -0.90 5.77
C LYS A 72 -8.00 -1.39 6.21
N ASP A 73 -7.47 -0.77 7.26
CA ASP A 73 -6.23 -1.21 7.90
C ASP A 73 -6.55 -2.11 9.08
N LEU A 74 -5.90 -3.27 9.16
CA LEU A 74 -6.05 -4.23 10.25
C LEU A 74 -4.70 -4.58 10.84
N THR A 75 -4.70 -4.89 12.13
CA THR A 75 -3.59 -5.54 12.81
C THR A 75 -4.03 -6.95 13.17
N CYS A 76 -3.22 -7.94 12.79
CA CYS A 76 -3.53 -9.33 13.11
C CYS A 76 -3.48 -9.57 14.63
N SER A 77 -4.54 -10.13 15.20
CA SER A 77 -4.60 -10.46 16.63
C SER A 77 -3.67 -11.60 17.03
N GLU A 78 -3.27 -12.45 16.07
CA GLU A 78 -2.44 -13.62 16.31
C GLU A 78 -0.95 -13.36 16.13
N CYS A 79 -0.55 -12.65 15.07
CA CYS A 79 0.88 -12.44 14.77
C CYS A 79 1.32 -10.97 14.79
N GLY A 80 0.39 -10.03 15.03
CA GLY A 80 0.68 -8.61 15.10
C GLY A 80 1.00 -7.95 13.74
N SER A 81 0.99 -8.69 12.62
CA SER A 81 1.25 -8.12 11.30
C SER A 81 0.19 -7.07 10.95
N GLN A 82 0.62 -5.89 10.51
CA GLN A 82 -0.27 -4.89 9.92
C GLN A 82 -0.51 -5.21 8.44
N TYR A 83 -1.75 -5.11 8.00
CA TYR A 83 -2.11 -5.36 6.61
C TYR A 83 -3.38 -4.63 6.20
N GLN A 84 -3.58 -4.54 4.89
CA GLN A 84 -4.71 -3.86 4.26
C GLN A 84 -5.68 -4.87 3.65
N VAL A 85 -6.97 -4.65 3.88
CA VAL A 85 -8.06 -5.43 3.26
C VAL A 85 -8.86 -4.56 2.31
N GLY A 86 -9.23 -5.10 1.15
CA GLY A 86 -10.09 -4.42 0.20
C GLY A 86 -11.52 -4.27 0.73
N ALA A 87 -12.09 -3.08 0.55
CA ALA A 87 -13.45 -2.71 0.93
C ALA A 87 -14.19 -1.98 -0.20
N SER A 88 -13.74 -2.16 -1.45
CA SER A 88 -14.35 -1.56 -2.63
C SER A 88 -15.81 -1.96 -2.82
N LEU A 89 -16.22 -3.15 -2.35
CA LEU A 89 -17.61 -3.61 -2.40
C LEU A 89 -18.58 -2.78 -1.55
N GLU A 90 -18.07 -2.02 -0.58
CA GLU A 90 -18.90 -1.16 0.28
C GLU A 90 -19.39 0.10 -0.46
N PHE A 91 -18.83 0.38 -1.64
CA PHE A 91 -19.12 1.57 -2.42
C PHE A 91 -19.41 1.23 -3.88
N GLU A 92 -20.33 1.97 -4.49
CA GLU A 92 -20.53 1.96 -5.94
C GLU A 92 -19.33 2.60 -6.63
N SER A 93 -18.83 1.97 -7.69
CA SER A 93 -17.60 2.41 -8.36
C SER A 93 -17.73 3.74 -9.10
N ASP A 94 -18.94 4.14 -9.47
CA ASP A 94 -19.25 5.32 -10.27
C ASP A 94 -19.73 6.52 -9.43
N THR A 95 -20.61 6.29 -8.46
CA THR A 95 -21.17 7.33 -7.59
C THR A 95 -20.39 7.51 -6.29
N GLY A 96 -19.65 6.48 -5.85
CA GLY A 96 -19.07 6.42 -4.51
C GLY A 96 -20.11 6.30 -3.39
N ALA A 97 -21.39 6.06 -3.72
CA ALA A 97 -22.44 5.82 -2.74
C ALA A 97 -22.25 4.48 -2.04
N ARG A 98 -22.73 4.37 -0.80
CA ARG A 98 -22.68 3.11 -0.05
C ARG A 98 -23.63 2.08 -0.67
N THR A 99 -23.15 0.87 -0.92
CA THR A 99 -23.95 -0.24 -1.47
C THR A 99 -24.82 -0.94 -0.41
N GLY A 100 -24.49 -0.74 0.88
CA GLY A 100 -25.08 -1.51 1.99
C GLY A 100 -24.35 -2.83 2.29
N ASN A 101 -23.33 -3.19 1.49
CA ASN A 101 -22.41 -4.27 1.83
C ASN A 101 -21.31 -3.76 2.75
N TYR A 102 -20.85 -4.61 3.66
CA TYR A 102 -19.77 -4.30 4.59
C TYR A 102 -18.78 -5.45 4.67
N VAL A 103 -17.50 -5.10 4.70
CA VAL A 103 -16.45 -6.05 5.04
C VAL A 103 -16.44 -6.23 6.55
N ILE A 104 -16.59 -7.47 7.00
CA ILE A 104 -16.73 -7.84 8.42
C ILE A 104 -15.50 -8.57 8.98
N GLY A 105 -14.58 -8.99 8.12
CA GLY A 105 -13.32 -9.60 8.55
C GLY A 105 -12.41 -9.94 7.38
N SER A 106 -11.17 -10.30 7.70
CA SER A 106 -10.13 -10.62 6.73
C SER A 106 -9.16 -11.66 7.27
N ASN A 107 -8.51 -12.40 6.37
CA ASN A 107 -7.39 -13.25 6.76
C ASN A 107 -6.08 -12.45 6.75
N SER A 108 -5.23 -12.70 7.73
CA SER A 108 -3.86 -12.16 7.74
C SER A 108 -3.07 -12.67 6.52
N SER A 109 -2.19 -11.82 5.97
CA SER A 109 -1.25 -12.18 4.92
C SER A 109 -0.14 -13.13 5.40
N ILE A 110 0.18 -13.12 6.69
CA ILE A 110 1.32 -13.86 7.26
C ILE A 110 0.87 -15.17 7.90
N CYS A 111 0.00 -15.12 8.92
CA CYS A 111 -0.39 -16.32 9.66
C CYS A 111 -1.74 -16.90 9.23
N ARG A 112 -2.46 -16.26 8.32
CA ARG A 112 -3.79 -16.67 7.83
C ARG A 112 -4.91 -16.73 8.86
N SER A 113 -4.70 -16.24 10.09
CA SER A 113 -5.79 -16.14 11.05
C SER A 113 -6.89 -15.21 10.55
N VAL A 114 -8.13 -15.53 10.90
CA VAL A 114 -9.29 -14.66 10.62
C VAL A 114 -9.29 -13.53 11.64
N ASN A 115 -9.40 -12.29 11.16
CA ASN A 115 -9.48 -11.10 12.00
C ASN A 115 -10.81 -10.41 11.70
N PRO A 116 -11.76 -10.40 12.65
CA PRO A 116 -13.00 -9.65 12.49
C PRO A 116 -12.71 -8.15 12.54
N ILE A 117 -13.52 -7.36 11.84
CA ILE A 117 -13.46 -5.90 11.87
C ILE A 117 -14.28 -5.40 13.05
N ASP A 118 -13.66 -4.55 13.87
CA ASP A 118 -14.35 -3.79 14.90
C ASP A 118 -14.92 -2.50 14.30
N PHE A 119 -16.23 -2.45 14.09
CA PHE A 119 -16.91 -1.27 13.57
C PHE A 119 -16.95 -0.08 14.55
N SER A 120 -16.61 -0.29 15.82
CA SER A 120 -16.48 0.78 16.81
C SER A 120 -15.09 1.42 16.81
N ASP A 121 -14.07 0.73 16.27
CA ASP A 121 -12.71 1.23 16.16
C ASP A 121 -12.57 2.14 14.92
N ALA A 122 -12.34 3.43 15.17
CA ALA A 122 -12.13 4.42 14.12
C ALA A 122 -10.91 4.10 13.23
N ASN A 123 -9.91 3.38 13.74
CA ASN A 123 -8.74 2.97 12.96
C ASN A 123 -9.05 1.88 11.94
N GLN A 124 -10.19 1.18 12.08
CA GLN A 124 -10.68 0.16 11.14
C GLN A 124 -11.81 0.69 10.25
N ALA A 125 -12.00 2.01 10.24
CA ALA A 125 -12.90 2.69 9.31
C ALA A 125 -12.46 2.49 7.86
N THR A 126 -13.41 2.58 6.94
CA THR A 126 -13.12 2.38 5.52
C THR A 126 -12.54 3.65 4.90
N PHE A 127 -11.32 3.54 4.37
CA PHE A 127 -10.71 4.57 3.52
C PHE A 127 -11.35 4.55 2.14
N SER A 128 -11.50 5.72 1.52
CA SER A 128 -12.07 5.85 0.16
C SER A 128 -11.11 5.44 -0.96
N GLY A 129 -9.87 5.06 -0.61
CA GLY A 129 -8.80 4.73 -1.55
C GLY A 129 -7.80 5.86 -1.76
N ASP A 130 -6.74 5.54 -2.51
CA ASP A 130 -5.62 6.43 -2.75
C ASP A 130 -6.03 7.65 -3.58
N ARG A 131 -5.34 8.77 -3.35
CA ARG A 131 -5.50 10.01 -4.10
C ARG A 131 -4.30 10.20 -5.01
N ILE A 132 -4.53 10.18 -6.32
CA ILE A 132 -3.47 10.29 -7.32
C ILE A 132 -3.62 11.55 -8.16
N LEU A 133 -2.50 12.07 -8.65
CA LEU A 133 -2.44 13.10 -9.67
C LEU A 133 -1.99 12.46 -10.98
N VAL A 134 -2.79 12.62 -12.03
CA VAL A 134 -2.55 12.04 -13.35
C VAL A 134 -2.16 13.15 -14.31
N SER A 135 -0.98 13.02 -14.93
CA SER A 135 -0.53 13.94 -15.98
C SER A 135 -1.33 13.71 -17.26
N LYS A 136 -1.80 14.80 -17.88
CA LYS A 136 -2.48 14.75 -19.20
C LYS A 136 -1.51 14.94 -20.37
N PHE A 137 -0.28 15.39 -20.12
CA PHE A 137 0.65 15.81 -21.16
C PHE A 137 1.77 14.81 -21.46
N ASP A 138 2.04 13.85 -20.57
CA ASP A 138 3.21 12.97 -20.70
C ASP A 138 3.23 12.22 -22.03
N TYR A 139 2.05 11.78 -22.51
CA TYR A 139 1.92 11.04 -23.77
C TYR A 139 1.73 11.92 -25.01
N VAL A 140 1.68 13.25 -24.85
CA VAL A 140 1.79 14.19 -25.97
C VAL A 140 3.26 14.31 -26.40
N LEU A 141 4.18 14.28 -25.43
CA LEU A 141 5.62 14.48 -25.65
C LEU A 141 6.42 13.17 -25.71
N SER A 142 5.91 12.09 -25.13
CA SER A 142 6.62 10.81 -25.06
C SER A 142 5.72 9.62 -25.41
N LYS A 143 6.31 8.55 -25.95
CA LYS A 143 5.57 7.31 -26.22
C LYS A 143 5.38 6.51 -24.92
N PRO A 144 4.24 5.81 -24.78
CA PRO A 144 3.99 4.96 -23.62
C PRO A 144 5.01 3.84 -23.52
N LYS A 145 5.50 3.60 -22.29
CA LYS A 145 6.49 2.56 -22.01
C LYS A 145 5.83 1.42 -21.25
N ARG A 146 6.30 0.21 -21.49
CA ARG A 146 5.85 -0.96 -20.73
C ARG A 146 5.97 -0.69 -19.23
N TRP A 147 4.99 -1.20 -18.47
CA TRP A 147 4.84 -1.05 -17.03
C TRP A 147 4.36 0.31 -16.55
N ASP A 148 4.08 1.26 -17.43
CA ASP A 148 3.46 2.53 -17.03
C ASP A 148 2.02 2.27 -16.54
N VAL A 149 1.57 3.09 -15.59
CA VAL A 149 0.19 3.06 -15.11
C VAL A 149 -0.58 4.11 -15.89
N LEU A 150 -1.62 3.69 -16.59
CA LEU A 150 -2.40 4.52 -17.48
C LEU A 150 -3.81 4.69 -16.94
N VAL A 151 -4.36 5.88 -17.12
CA VAL A 151 -5.79 6.16 -16.96
C VAL A 151 -6.39 6.36 -18.34
N PHE A 152 -7.42 5.59 -18.66
CA PHE A 152 -8.12 5.71 -19.94
C PHE A 152 -9.63 5.52 -19.72
N LYS A 153 -10.43 6.07 -20.64
CA LYS A 153 -11.88 5.89 -20.61
C LYS A 153 -12.25 4.51 -21.09
N PHE A 154 -13.19 3.86 -20.41
CA PHE A 154 -13.71 2.57 -20.86
C PHE A 154 -14.35 2.75 -22.26
N PRO A 155 -13.97 1.93 -23.27
CA PRO A 155 -14.43 2.15 -24.64
C PRO A 155 -15.94 2.08 -24.85
N GLU A 156 -16.64 1.22 -24.09
CA GLU A 156 -18.08 1.03 -24.23
C GLU A 156 -18.87 2.11 -23.47
N GLU A 157 -18.32 2.61 -22.36
CA GLU A 157 -18.94 3.68 -21.56
C GLU A 157 -17.92 4.75 -21.18
N ALA A 158 -17.91 5.86 -21.93
CA ALA A 158 -16.95 6.94 -21.79
C ALA A 158 -17.04 7.75 -20.47
N ARG A 159 -18.00 7.40 -19.59
CA ARG A 159 -18.14 8.00 -18.25
C ARG A 159 -17.19 7.35 -17.24
N MET A 160 -16.78 6.10 -17.46
CA MET A 160 -15.94 5.35 -16.53
C MET A 160 -14.46 5.47 -16.91
N ASN A 161 -13.62 5.81 -15.93
CA ASN A 161 -12.17 5.77 -16.08
C ASN A 161 -11.62 4.45 -15.53
N TYR A 162 -10.74 3.81 -16.27
CA TYR A 162 -9.97 2.66 -15.84
C TYR A 162 -8.51 3.00 -15.66
N ILE A 163 -7.95 2.42 -14.60
CA ILE A 163 -6.54 2.55 -14.25
C ILE A 163 -5.94 1.17 -14.39
N LYS A 164 -5.02 1.00 -15.33
CA LYS A 164 -4.39 -0.29 -15.63
C LYS A 164 -2.91 -0.11 -15.89
N ARG A 165 -2.16 -1.19 -15.74
CA ARG A 165 -0.73 -1.23 -16.08
C ARG A 165 -0.57 -1.62 -17.54
N LEU A 166 0.21 -0.85 -18.30
CA LEU A 166 0.52 -1.15 -19.68
C LEU A 166 1.44 -2.37 -19.77
N ILE A 167 0.95 -3.45 -20.36
CA ILE A 167 1.72 -4.67 -20.57
C ILE A 167 2.17 -4.81 -22.02
N GLY A 168 1.29 -4.79 -23.02
CA GLY A 168 1.66 -4.94 -24.43
C GLY A 168 1.91 -3.61 -25.12
N LEU A 169 2.87 -3.59 -26.06
CA LEU A 169 3.08 -2.45 -26.96
C LEU A 169 2.59 -2.79 -28.38
N PRO A 170 2.32 -1.78 -29.22
CA PRO A 170 1.87 -2.00 -30.60
C PRO A 170 2.85 -2.90 -31.37
N GLY A 171 2.30 -3.87 -32.11
CA GLY A 171 3.07 -4.81 -32.93
C GLY A 171 3.61 -6.04 -32.19
N GLU A 172 3.43 -6.13 -30.87
CA GLU A 172 3.96 -7.26 -30.09
C GLU A 172 2.99 -8.42 -29.96
N GLN A 173 3.55 -9.61 -29.81
CA GLN A 173 2.84 -10.80 -29.32
C GLN A 173 3.18 -11.01 -27.85
N LEU A 174 2.17 -11.40 -27.07
CA LEU A 174 2.28 -11.67 -25.65
C LEU A 174 1.99 -13.15 -25.37
N MET A 175 2.70 -13.71 -24.39
CA MET A 175 2.41 -15.02 -23.83
C MET A 175 2.54 -14.94 -22.31
N ILE A 176 1.54 -15.45 -21.60
CA ILE A 176 1.59 -15.60 -20.15
C ILE A 176 1.83 -17.07 -19.86
N ARG A 177 2.92 -17.39 -19.19
CA ARG A 177 3.30 -18.77 -18.88
C ARG A 177 4.03 -18.82 -17.54
N GLU A 178 3.57 -19.70 -16.65
CA GLU A 178 4.20 -19.93 -15.33
C GLU A 178 4.34 -18.64 -14.50
N GLY A 179 3.38 -17.72 -14.63
CA GLY A 179 3.38 -16.43 -13.92
C GLY A 179 4.26 -15.34 -14.56
N ASP A 180 5.09 -15.69 -15.55
CA ASP A 180 5.89 -14.74 -16.32
C ASP A 180 5.16 -14.26 -17.57
N ILE A 181 5.47 -13.03 -17.97
CA ILE A 181 5.01 -12.41 -19.21
C ILE A 181 6.15 -12.48 -20.21
N TYR A 182 5.89 -13.06 -21.37
CA TYR A 182 6.82 -13.17 -22.48
C TYR A 182 6.36 -12.29 -23.64
N VAL A 183 7.32 -11.71 -24.35
CA VAL A 183 7.09 -10.79 -25.47
C VAL A 183 7.95 -11.17 -26.65
N ARG A 184 7.45 -10.88 -27.85
CA ARG A 184 8.24 -10.90 -29.11
C ARG A 184 7.63 -9.91 -30.11
N GLN A 185 8.45 -9.36 -31.01
CA GLN A 185 7.96 -8.46 -32.07
C GLN A 185 7.42 -9.24 -33.27
N ASP A 186 8.07 -10.36 -33.60
CA ASP A 186 7.74 -11.17 -34.77
C ASP A 186 7.72 -12.66 -34.39
N ALA A 187 6.96 -13.47 -35.13
CA ALA A 187 6.89 -14.91 -34.93
C ALA A 187 8.24 -15.63 -35.13
N SER A 188 9.16 -15.03 -35.88
CA SER A 188 10.54 -15.49 -36.11
C SER A 188 11.49 -15.27 -34.93
N GLN A 189 11.14 -14.38 -33.99
CA GLN A 189 11.97 -14.11 -32.81
C GLN A 189 11.66 -15.07 -31.66
N ALA A 190 12.68 -15.34 -30.83
CA ALA A 190 12.51 -16.09 -29.60
C ALA A 190 11.67 -15.30 -28.59
N TRP A 191 10.97 -16.01 -27.71
CA TRP A 191 10.23 -15.41 -26.61
C TRP A 191 11.20 -14.89 -25.55
N GLU A 192 11.05 -13.62 -25.17
CA GLU A 192 11.83 -13.02 -24.10
C GLU A 192 10.93 -12.67 -22.92
N ILE A 193 11.42 -12.88 -21.69
CA ILE A 193 10.68 -12.47 -20.50
C ILE A 193 10.65 -10.94 -20.47
N ALA A 194 9.45 -10.37 -20.42
CA ALA A 194 9.22 -8.96 -20.15
C ALA A 194 9.62 -8.67 -18.70
N ARG A 195 10.90 -8.36 -18.47
CA ARG A 195 11.41 -8.04 -17.14
C ARG A 195 10.93 -6.65 -16.70
N LYS A 196 10.56 -6.55 -15.43
CA LYS A 196 10.22 -5.28 -14.79
C LYS A 196 11.51 -4.53 -14.44
N PRO A 197 11.58 -3.19 -14.61
CA PRO A 197 12.69 -2.41 -14.09
C PRO A 197 12.87 -2.64 -12.57
N PRO A 198 14.11 -2.63 -12.04
CA PRO A 198 14.37 -3.01 -10.65
C PRO A 198 13.55 -2.22 -9.60
N HIS A 199 13.35 -0.92 -9.81
CA HIS A 199 12.55 -0.09 -8.91
C HIS A 199 11.06 -0.45 -8.95
N LYS A 200 10.49 -0.73 -10.15
CA LYS A 200 9.11 -1.20 -10.29
C LYS A 200 8.94 -2.59 -9.70
N PHE A 201 9.90 -3.48 -9.90
CA PHE A 201 9.90 -4.81 -9.30
C PHE A 201 9.87 -4.72 -7.77
N LYS A 202 10.77 -3.94 -7.16
CA LYS A 202 10.83 -3.75 -5.71
C LYS A 202 9.52 -3.21 -5.13
N ALA A 203 8.92 -2.21 -5.78
CA ALA A 203 7.65 -1.62 -5.35
C ALA A 203 6.45 -2.58 -5.47
N MET A 204 6.59 -3.67 -6.23
CA MET A 204 5.54 -4.68 -6.42
C MET A 204 5.81 -5.96 -5.61
N MET A 205 6.93 -6.05 -4.90
CA MET A 205 7.21 -7.21 -4.04
C MET A 205 6.18 -7.27 -2.92
N GLN A 206 5.78 -8.49 -2.57
CA GLN A 206 4.82 -8.73 -1.51
C GLN A 206 5.46 -9.66 -0.49
N PRO A 207 5.29 -9.38 0.81
CA PRO A 207 5.76 -10.28 1.85
C PRO A 207 4.95 -11.57 1.77
N VAL A 208 5.62 -12.69 1.55
CA VAL A 208 5.03 -14.04 1.56
C VAL A 208 5.23 -14.72 2.92
N SER A 209 6.24 -14.28 3.68
CA SER A 209 6.54 -14.73 5.03
C SER A 209 7.34 -13.65 5.72
N ASP A 210 7.07 -13.46 7.01
CA ASP A 210 7.79 -12.54 7.87
C ASP A 210 8.05 -13.21 9.22
N THR A 211 9.32 -13.38 9.57
CA THR A 211 9.74 -14.03 10.81
C THR A 211 9.65 -13.10 12.03
N ASP A 212 9.38 -11.82 11.82
CA ASP A 212 9.11 -10.87 12.92
C ASP A 212 7.64 -10.94 13.37
N HIS A 213 6.78 -11.58 12.56
CA HIS A 213 5.34 -11.73 12.80
C HIS A 213 4.95 -13.20 12.94
N LEU A 214 5.48 -13.86 13.98
CA LEU A 214 5.14 -15.24 14.31
C LEU A 214 3.93 -15.30 15.25
N SER A 215 2.95 -16.16 14.96
CA SER A 215 1.83 -16.36 15.87
C SER A 215 2.24 -17.23 17.07
N PRO A 216 2.05 -16.77 18.33
CA PRO A 216 2.27 -17.58 19.52
C PRO A 216 1.47 -18.88 19.54
N ARG A 217 0.23 -18.85 19.02
CA ARG A 217 -0.62 -20.05 18.95
C ARG A 217 -0.07 -21.08 17.97
N LEU A 218 0.41 -20.65 16.80
CA LEU A 218 1.06 -21.55 15.84
C LEU A 218 2.34 -22.15 16.42
N LEU A 219 3.15 -21.35 17.12
CA LEU A 219 4.37 -21.82 17.79
C LEU A 219 4.06 -22.90 18.83
N LYS A 220 3.07 -22.63 19.69
CA LYS A 220 2.63 -23.57 20.72
C LYS A 220 2.01 -24.85 20.15
N ALA A 221 1.32 -24.74 19.02
CA ALA A 221 0.78 -25.88 18.28
C ALA A 221 1.85 -26.71 17.55
N GLY A 222 3.10 -26.24 17.55
CA GLY A 222 4.19 -26.93 16.88
C GLY A 222 4.13 -26.80 15.36
N TYR A 223 3.69 -25.66 14.83
CA TYR A 223 3.83 -25.37 13.40
C TYR A 223 5.33 -25.20 13.06
N PRO A 224 5.86 -25.90 12.04
CA PRO A 224 7.28 -25.88 11.73
C PRO A 224 7.72 -24.53 11.15
N SER A 225 9.01 -24.23 11.27
CA SER A 225 9.60 -23.09 10.57
C SER A 225 9.52 -23.28 9.05
N LEU A 226 9.23 -22.22 8.31
CA LEU A 226 9.28 -22.24 6.84
C LEU A 226 10.72 -22.25 6.31
N TRP A 227 11.70 -21.90 7.13
CA TRP A 227 13.12 -22.00 6.80
C TRP A 227 13.70 -23.26 7.41
N GLN A 228 14.15 -24.19 6.56
CA GLN A 228 14.67 -25.48 6.99
C GLN A 228 16.05 -25.76 6.40
N PRO A 229 16.92 -26.47 7.13
CA PRO A 229 18.16 -27.00 6.57
C PRO A 229 17.85 -27.85 5.33
N TRP A 230 18.67 -27.70 4.29
CA TRP A 230 18.53 -28.48 3.06
C TRP A 230 19.88 -29.08 2.66
N SER A 231 19.85 -30.36 2.30
CA SER A 231 20.96 -31.08 1.69
C SER A 231 20.51 -31.66 0.35
N ALA A 232 21.41 -31.65 -0.64
CA ALA A 232 21.18 -32.30 -1.92
C ALA A 232 21.17 -33.83 -1.77
N ASP A 233 21.87 -34.35 -0.76
CA ASP A 233 21.79 -35.74 -0.35
C ASP A 233 20.57 -35.89 0.56
N ASN A 234 19.62 -36.71 0.12
CA ASN A 234 18.24 -36.86 0.57
C ASN A 234 18.05 -37.33 2.04
N GLN A 235 18.94 -36.93 2.94
CA GLN A 235 19.04 -37.32 4.34
C GLN A 235 19.15 -36.05 5.18
N VAL A 236 18.25 -35.92 6.18
CA VAL A 236 18.32 -35.00 7.34
C VAL A 236 17.75 -33.58 7.10
N ALA A 237 16.90 -32.97 7.93
CA ALA A 237 16.36 -33.27 9.26
C ALA A 237 14.96 -32.65 9.40
N THR A 238 14.02 -33.39 9.98
CA THR A 238 12.80 -32.85 10.56
C THR A 238 13.17 -32.09 11.84
N VAL A 239 13.25 -30.76 11.79
CA VAL A 239 13.24 -29.97 13.04
C VAL A 239 11.80 -29.95 13.53
N ARG A 240 11.49 -30.79 14.53
CA ARG A 240 10.29 -30.61 15.34
C ARG A 240 10.43 -29.27 16.10
N PRO A 241 9.39 -28.43 16.11
CA PRO A 241 9.37 -27.20 16.91
C PRO A 241 9.62 -27.49 18.40
N ALA A 242 10.09 -26.47 19.11
CA ALA A 242 10.54 -26.55 20.49
C ALA A 242 9.49 -27.21 21.40
N GLY A 243 9.87 -28.34 22.01
CA GLY A 243 9.02 -29.09 22.95
C GLY A 243 9.43 -30.56 23.10
N GLU A 244 10.04 -31.18 22.09
CA GLU A 244 10.48 -32.57 22.16
C GLU A 244 11.98 -32.71 21.84
N SER A 245 12.78 -32.78 22.90
CA SER A 245 14.09 -33.44 22.82
C SER A 245 13.87 -34.89 22.39
N THR A 246 14.55 -35.36 21.32
CA THR A 246 15.10 -36.75 21.18
C THR A 246 15.52 -37.15 19.77
N ALA A 247 15.34 -36.34 18.72
CA ALA A 247 16.04 -36.60 17.44
C ALA A 247 17.41 -35.91 17.47
N SER A 248 18.49 -36.68 17.44
CA SER A 248 19.85 -36.18 17.43
C SER A 248 20.05 -35.23 16.25
N GLN A 249 20.27 -33.94 16.52
CA GLN A 249 20.78 -32.96 15.54
C GLN A 249 22.25 -33.26 15.17
N GLN A 250 22.64 -34.53 15.10
CA GLN A 250 23.97 -34.96 14.70
C GLN A 250 24.02 -35.00 13.18
N GLY A 251 24.81 -34.10 12.59
CA GLY A 251 25.01 -33.99 11.14
C GLY A 251 24.23 -32.86 10.45
N VAL A 252 23.36 -32.13 11.15
CA VAL A 252 22.71 -30.93 10.60
C VAL A 252 23.63 -29.73 10.79
N ALA A 253 24.14 -29.14 9.70
CA ALA A 253 25.01 -27.98 9.79
C ALA A 253 24.26 -26.74 10.33
N TRP A 254 23.01 -26.55 9.90
CA TRP A 254 22.13 -25.47 10.35
C TRP A 254 21.24 -25.90 11.53
N LYS A 255 21.30 -25.16 12.63
CA LYS A 255 20.36 -25.27 13.76
C LYS A 255 19.37 -24.11 13.70
N VAL A 256 18.13 -24.40 13.32
CA VAL A 256 17.04 -23.42 13.27
C VAL A 256 16.30 -23.42 14.60
N GLN A 257 16.09 -22.24 15.16
CA GLN A 257 15.29 -22.01 16.36
C GLN A 257 14.23 -20.95 16.07
N GLN A 258 13.01 -21.21 16.55
CA GLN A 258 11.88 -20.31 16.39
C GLN A 258 11.11 -20.26 17.71
N SER A 259 10.88 -19.05 18.21
CA SER A 259 10.14 -18.80 19.43
C SER A 259 9.38 -17.47 19.32
N GLU A 260 8.65 -17.09 20.36
CA GLU A 260 8.00 -15.76 20.43
C GLU A 260 9.02 -14.62 20.45
N GLN A 261 10.28 -14.89 20.80
CA GLN A 261 11.37 -13.89 20.79
C GLN A 261 11.97 -13.69 19.40
N GLY A 262 11.55 -14.49 18.42
CA GLY A 262 11.97 -14.39 17.03
C GLY A 262 12.51 -15.69 16.46
N TRP A 263 13.18 -15.55 15.32
CA TRP A 263 13.74 -16.66 14.55
C TRP A 263 15.26 -16.52 14.44
N SER A 264 15.99 -17.63 14.57
CA SER A 264 17.43 -17.65 14.36
C SER A 264 17.88 -18.95 13.70
N ALA A 265 18.98 -18.87 12.95
CA ALA A 265 19.66 -20.03 12.40
C ALA A 265 21.17 -19.92 12.64
N MET A 266 21.75 -20.98 13.21
CA MET A 266 23.18 -21.06 13.49
C MET A 266 23.84 -22.14 12.63
N LEU A 267 24.87 -21.79 11.88
CA LEU A 267 25.69 -22.74 11.12
C LEU A 267 26.88 -23.19 11.99
N THR A 268 27.02 -24.50 12.16
CA THR A 268 28.26 -25.08 12.69
C THR A 268 29.29 -25.08 11.56
N SER A 269 30.52 -24.61 11.81
CA SER A 269 31.57 -24.51 10.78
C SER A 269 31.80 -25.85 10.09
N THR A 270 31.69 -25.86 8.76
CA THR A 270 31.87 -27.02 7.90
C THR A 270 32.72 -26.64 6.68
N PRO A 271 33.54 -27.56 6.14
CA PRO A 271 34.30 -27.33 4.92
C PRO A 271 33.44 -27.34 3.64
N SER A 272 32.18 -27.78 3.72
CA SER A 272 31.24 -27.89 2.61
C SER A 272 30.18 -26.78 2.59
N THR A 273 29.61 -26.53 1.42
CA THR A 273 28.44 -25.66 1.26
C THR A 273 27.21 -26.29 1.92
N ASN A 274 26.54 -25.54 2.78
CA ASN A 274 25.32 -25.97 3.46
C ASN A 274 24.18 -25.00 3.15
N TRP A 275 23.02 -25.54 2.80
CA TRP A 275 21.90 -24.73 2.36
C TRP A 275 20.85 -24.57 3.46
N LEU A 276 20.27 -23.39 3.51
CA LEU A 276 19.02 -23.12 4.19
C LEU A 276 17.98 -22.80 3.12
N ARG A 277 16.88 -23.53 3.09
CA ARG A 277 15.84 -23.39 2.06
C ARG A 277 14.54 -22.91 2.69
N TYR A 278 13.89 -21.99 2.00
CA TYR A 278 12.53 -21.58 2.28
C TYR A 278 11.54 -22.58 1.66
N TYR A 279 10.59 -23.05 2.46
CA TYR A 279 9.50 -23.94 2.09
C TYR A 279 8.19 -23.18 2.30
N HIS A 280 7.63 -22.63 1.22
CA HIS A 280 6.35 -21.92 1.31
C HIS A 280 5.23 -22.89 1.68
N LYS A 281 4.53 -22.59 2.79
CA LYS A 281 3.35 -23.33 3.24
C LYS A 281 2.47 -22.40 4.05
N GLU A 282 1.17 -22.52 3.84
CA GLU A 282 0.20 -21.74 4.59
C GLU A 282 -0.47 -22.58 5.66
N VAL A 283 -1.01 -21.88 6.65
CA VAL A 283 -1.88 -22.47 7.66
C VAL A 283 -3.29 -22.54 7.08
N THR A 284 -3.89 -23.72 7.07
CA THR A 284 -5.26 -23.91 6.57
C THR A 284 -6.29 -23.51 7.63
N SER A 285 -7.53 -23.23 7.20
CA SER A 285 -8.63 -22.94 8.13
C SER A 285 -8.90 -24.12 9.08
N ASP A 286 -8.78 -25.36 8.61
CA ASP A 286 -8.93 -26.55 9.46
C ASP A 286 -7.82 -26.66 10.52
N GLN A 287 -6.60 -26.28 10.17
CA GLN A 287 -5.49 -26.23 11.14
C GLN A 287 -5.76 -25.17 12.21
N TRP A 288 -6.22 -23.98 11.82
CA TRP A 288 -6.65 -22.95 12.78
C TRP A 288 -7.78 -23.46 13.69
N LEU A 289 -8.80 -24.09 13.12
CA LEU A 289 -9.91 -24.67 13.87
C LEU A 289 -9.44 -25.75 14.86
N ASN A 290 -8.50 -26.61 14.45
CA ASN A 290 -7.91 -27.61 15.33
C ASN A 290 -7.15 -26.96 16.49
N ILE A 291 -6.35 -25.92 16.23
CA ILE A 291 -5.62 -25.17 17.26
C ILE A 291 -6.60 -24.53 18.26
N GLU A 292 -7.66 -23.89 17.77
CA GLU A 292 -8.70 -23.27 18.60
C GLU A 292 -9.43 -24.30 19.49
N GLN A 293 -9.60 -25.53 18.99
CA GLN A 293 -10.21 -26.64 19.72
C GLN A 293 -9.20 -27.40 20.61
N GLY A 294 -7.94 -26.98 20.67
CA GLY A 294 -6.88 -27.68 21.41
C GLY A 294 -6.54 -29.06 20.83
N LYS A 295 -6.87 -29.31 19.56
CA LYS A 295 -6.55 -30.54 18.83
C LYS A 295 -5.17 -30.44 18.19
N SER A 296 -4.59 -31.60 17.90
CA SER A 296 -3.36 -31.68 17.11
C SER A 296 -3.59 -31.13 15.71
N ILE A 297 -2.63 -30.36 15.21
CA ILE A 297 -2.48 -30.12 13.78
C ILE A 297 -1.73 -31.33 13.22
N ASP A 298 -2.42 -32.22 12.50
CA ASP A 298 -1.81 -33.40 11.86
C ASP A 298 -0.43 -33.09 11.25
N PRO A 299 0.52 -34.06 11.23
CA PRO A 299 1.93 -33.77 11.07
C PRO A 299 2.20 -32.88 9.86
N VAL A 300 2.52 -31.62 10.14
CA VAL A 300 2.87 -30.64 9.12
C VAL A 300 4.30 -30.95 8.67
N SER A 301 4.43 -31.57 7.49
CA SER A 301 5.77 -31.82 6.92
C SER A 301 6.55 -30.49 6.83
N PRO A 302 7.74 -30.38 7.45
CA PRO A 302 8.54 -29.16 7.43
C PRO A 302 9.16 -28.90 6.05
N THR A 303 9.26 -29.92 5.20
CA THR A 303 9.91 -29.85 3.88
C THR A 303 8.93 -29.95 2.72
N SER A 304 7.62 -29.98 2.99
CA SER A 304 6.62 -29.82 1.93
C SER A 304 6.50 -28.35 1.53
N SER A 305 6.29 -28.08 0.25
CA SER A 305 5.97 -26.73 -0.24
C SER A 305 4.73 -26.74 -1.10
N GLN A 306 4.06 -25.60 -1.14
CA GLN A 306 3.00 -25.30 -2.08
C GLN A 306 3.40 -24.12 -2.97
N LEU A 307 2.69 -23.93 -4.08
CA LEU A 307 2.86 -22.75 -4.91
C LEU A 307 2.41 -21.51 -4.14
N VAL A 308 3.14 -20.41 -4.27
CA VAL A 308 2.69 -19.09 -3.82
C VAL A 308 1.56 -18.66 -4.76
N THR A 309 0.33 -18.68 -4.27
CA THR A 309 -0.85 -18.22 -5.02
C THR A 309 -1.13 -16.75 -4.70
N ASP A 310 -2.11 -16.13 -5.38
CA ASP A 310 -2.49 -14.72 -5.19
C ASP A 310 -3.23 -14.49 -3.87
N ILE A 311 -2.51 -14.67 -2.76
CA ILE A 311 -3.10 -14.62 -1.43
C ILE A 311 -2.62 -13.36 -0.71
N LEU A 312 -3.14 -12.25 -1.23
CA LEU A 312 -3.11 -10.95 -0.60
C LEU A 312 -4.27 -10.84 0.39
N ALA A 313 -3.99 -10.32 1.59
CA ALA A 313 -5.05 -9.97 2.54
C ALA A 313 -6.08 -9.01 1.90
N TYR A 314 -5.63 -8.17 0.97
CA TYR A 314 -6.47 -7.27 0.19
C TYR A 314 -7.65 -7.99 -0.49
N ASN A 315 -7.45 -9.22 -0.97
CA ASN A 315 -8.47 -10.01 -1.67
C ASN A 315 -9.08 -11.11 -0.79
N SER A 316 -8.68 -11.22 0.48
CA SER A 316 -9.07 -12.33 1.37
C SER A 316 -9.98 -11.84 2.50
N TYR A 317 -11.21 -11.50 2.16
CA TYR A 317 -12.17 -10.89 3.07
C TYR A 317 -13.53 -11.60 3.12
N TYR A 318 -14.23 -11.35 4.22
CA TYR A 318 -15.61 -11.75 4.43
C TYR A 318 -16.50 -10.51 4.39
N ALA A 319 -17.57 -10.57 3.61
CA ALA A 319 -18.51 -9.46 3.47
C ALA A 319 -19.95 -9.94 3.66
N THR A 320 -20.80 -9.03 4.14
CA THR A 320 -22.23 -9.28 4.31
C THR A 320 -23.04 -8.05 3.92
N PRO A 321 -24.24 -8.21 3.32
CA PRO A 321 -25.20 -7.12 3.22
C PRO A 321 -25.76 -6.83 4.63
N LEU A 322 -25.57 -5.62 5.13
CA LEU A 322 -26.29 -5.17 6.32
C LEU A 322 -27.65 -4.61 5.89
N ARG A 323 -28.72 -5.35 6.18
CA ARG A 323 -30.01 -4.69 6.44
C ARG A 323 -29.79 -3.83 7.68
N ARG A 324 -30.05 -2.52 7.60
CA ARG A 324 -30.23 -1.74 8.84
C ARG A 324 -31.26 -2.48 9.69
N PRO A 325 -31.01 -2.72 10.99
CA PRO A 325 -32.10 -3.07 11.86
C PRO A 325 -33.16 -1.97 11.74
N GLU A 326 -34.39 -2.36 11.40
CA GLU A 326 -35.56 -1.47 11.35
C GLU A 326 -35.82 -0.83 12.72
#